data_AF-A0A0U0S3E1-F1
#
_entry.id   AF-A0A0U0S3E1-F1
#
_cell.length_a   1.000
_cell.length_b   1.000
_cell.length_c   1.000
_cell.angle_alpha   90.00
_cell.angle_beta   90.00
_cell.angle_gamma   90.00
#
_symmetry.space_group_name_H-M   'P 1'
#
loop_
_entity.id
_entity.type
_entity.pdbx_description
1 polymer ?
#
loop_
_entity_poly.entity_id
_entity_poly.type
_entity_poly.pdbx_seq_one_letter_code
_entity_poly.pdbx_strand_id
1 'polypeptide(L)'
;MRLAGGRQASALDIQREYYTRAVEHLQTREPNAQIEQVVDLWGRQLDAVESQDFAKVDTEIDWVIKRKLFQRYQDRYDMELSHPKIAQLDLAYHDIKRGRGIFDLLQRKGLAARVTTDEEIAEAVDQPPQTTRARLRGEFISAAQEAGRDFTVDWVHLKLNDQAQRTVLCKDPFRAVDERVKRLIASM
;
A
#
# COMPACT_ATOMS: atom_id res chain seq x y z
N MET A 1 5.02 26.24 -9.19
CA MET A 1 3.90 26.46 -8.24
C MET A 1 4.16 27.73 -7.46
N ARG A 2 3.13 28.54 -7.17
CA ARG A 2 3.25 29.75 -6.35
C ARG A 2 2.85 29.41 -4.90
N LEU A 3 3.76 29.64 -3.96
CA LEU A 3 3.54 29.37 -2.55
C LEU A 3 2.83 30.55 -1.88
N ALA A 4 2.17 30.30 -0.73
CA ALA A 4 1.47 31.34 0.03
C ALA A 4 2.38 32.52 0.41
N GLY A 5 3.68 32.25 0.66
CA GLY A 5 4.69 33.28 0.94
C GLY A 5 5.24 34.01 -0.30
N GLY A 6 4.57 33.95 -1.45
CA GLY A 6 4.95 34.67 -2.67
C GLY A 6 6.09 34.05 -3.49
N ARG A 7 6.87 33.13 -2.90
CA ARG A 7 7.92 32.37 -3.60
C ARG A 7 7.35 31.45 -4.69
N GLN A 8 8.15 31.18 -5.70
CA GLN A 8 7.88 30.15 -6.70
C GLN A 8 8.81 28.96 -6.47
N ALA A 9 8.29 27.76 -6.68
CA ALA A 9 9.04 26.51 -6.59
C ALA A 9 8.49 25.50 -7.61
N SER A 10 9.37 24.72 -8.23
CA SER A 10 8.99 23.55 -9.03
C SER A 10 8.40 22.45 -8.15
N ALA A 11 7.73 21.46 -8.74
CA ALA A 11 7.27 20.29 -7.97
C ALA A 11 8.45 19.49 -7.39
N LEU A 12 9.58 19.45 -8.12
CA LEU A 12 10.82 18.81 -7.68
C LEU A 12 11.43 19.57 -6.50
N ASP A 13 11.47 20.91 -6.54
CA ASP A 13 12.02 21.73 -5.46
C ASP A 13 11.27 21.49 -4.14
N ILE A 14 9.94 21.37 -4.23
CA ILE A 14 9.10 21.08 -3.07
C ILE A 14 9.44 19.70 -2.49
N GLN A 15 9.55 18.68 -3.34
CA GLN A 15 9.90 17.34 -2.90
C GLN A 15 11.31 17.28 -2.29
N ARG A 16 12.28 17.99 -2.87
CA ARG A 16 13.65 18.11 -2.34
C ARG A 16 13.66 18.73 -0.94
N GLU A 17 12.90 19.80 -0.72
CA GLU A 17 12.78 20.43 0.61
C GLU A 17 12.24 19.44 1.66
N TYR A 18 11.19 18.67 1.33
CA TYR A 18 10.65 17.66 2.25
C TYR A 18 11.61 16.49 2.47
N TYR A 19 12.29 16.03 1.41
CA TYR A 19 13.29 14.98 1.50
C TYR A 19 14.45 15.38 2.41
N THR A 20 15.00 16.60 2.27
CA THR A 20 16.06 17.10 3.16
C THR A 20 15.64 17.05 4.61
N ARG A 21 14.43 17.52 4.94
CA ARG A 21 13.88 17.45 6.31
C ARG A 21 13.71 16.01 6.80
N ALA A 22 13.32 15.08 5.91
CA ALA A 22 13.18 13.67 6.26
C ALA A 22 14.55 13.03 6.56
N VAL A 23 15.58 13.35 5.79
CA VAL A 23 16.97 12.90 6.03
C VAL A 23 17.49 13.45 7.36
N GLU A 24 17.31 14.73 7.63
CA GLU A 24 17.69 15.36 8.91
C GLU A 24 16.96 14.70 10.08
N HIS A 25 15.66 14.47 9.95
CA HIS A 25 14.86 13.81 10.98
C HIS A 25 15.37 12.40 11.28
N LEU A 26 15.74 11.64 10.24
CA LEU A 26 16.22 10.26 10.36
C LEU A 26 17.50 10.17 11.20
N GLN A 27 18.39 11.18 11.14
CA GLN A 27 19.62 11.22 11.94
C GLN A 27 19.36 11.26 13.46
N THR A 28 18.19 11.74 13.88
CA THR A 28 17.83 11.90 15.30
C THR A 28 16.92 10.80 15.84
N ARG A 29 16.54 9.84 15.00
CA ARG A 29 15.59 8.78 15.32
C ARG A 29 16.32 7.48 15.63
N GLU A 30 15.69 6.60 16.38
CA GLU A 30 16.15 5.20 16.48
C GLU A 30 16.19 4.55 15.09
N PRO A 31 17.24 3.76 14.78
CA PRO A 31 17.38 3.07 13.50
C PRO A 31 16.15 2.22 13.16
N ASN A 32 15.71 2.31 11.91
CA ASN A 32 14.55 1.57 11.42
C ASN A 32 14.72 1.30 9.93
N ALA A 33 15.01 0.04 9.59
CA ALA A 33 15.31 -0.38 8.23
C ALA A 33 14.22 -0.03 7.21
N GLN A 34 12.94 -0.09 7.61
CA GLN A 34 11.84 0.25 6.70
C GLN A 34 11.81 1.75 6.38
N ILE A 35 12.00 2.60 7.39
CA ILE A 35 12.04 4.05 7.19
C ILE A 35 13.28 4.43 6.38
N GLU A 36 14.43 3.81 6.66
CA GLU A 36 15.66 4.01 5.90
C GLU A 36 15.49 3.65 4.42
N GLN A 37 14.85 2.51 4.12
CA GLN A 37 14.51 2.12 2.74
C GLN A 37 13.58 3.11 2.03
N VAL A 38 12.58 3.65 2.75
CA VAL A 38 11.67 4.67 2.19
C VAL A 38 12.43 5.93 1.82
N VAL A 39 13.29 6.42 2.72
CA VAL A 39 14.08 7.63 2.48
C VAL A 39 15.08 7.40 1.34
N ASP A 40 15.76 6.24 1.30
CA ASP A 40 16.65 5.88 0.19
C ASP A 40 15.94 5.89 -1.17
N LEU A 41 14.82 5.18 -1.30
CA LEU A 41 14.07 5.13 -2.56
C LEU A 41 13.54 6.50 -2.96
N TRP A 42 13.10 7.32 -2.00
CA TRP A 42 12.66 8.68 -2.26
C TRP A 42 13.81 9.52 -2.84
N GLY A 43 14.99 9.49 -2.22
CA GLY A 43 16.16 10.21 -2.70
C GLY A 43 16.55 9.82 -4.13
N ARG A 44 16.68 8.50 -4.39
CA ARG A 44 17.00 7.97 -5.72
C ARG A 44 15.97 8.39 -6.77
N GLN A 45 14.69 8.42 -6.41
CA GLN A 45 13.63 8.84 -7.33
C GLN A 45 13.72 10.34 -7.66
N LEU A 46 14.08 11.19 -6.72
CA LEU A 46 14.29 12.62 -6.99
C LEU A 46 15.52 12.85 -7.88
N ASP A 47 16.60 12.13 -7.63
CA ASP A 47 17.81 12.16 -8.47
C ASP A 47 17.48 11.71 -9.91
N ALA A 48 16.65 10.67 -10.05
CA ALA A 48 16.22 10.17 -11.35
C ALA A 48 15.37 11.19 -12.12
N VAL A 49 14.45 11.87 -11.43
CA VAL A 49 13.63 12.93 -12.03
C VAL A 49 14.49 14.13 -12.44
N GLU A 50 15.46 14.53 -11.63
CA GLU A 50 16.34 15.67 -11.93
C GLU A 50 17.27 15.38 -13.12
N SER A 51 17.92 14.21 -13.11
CA SER A 51 18.88 13.79 -14.14
C SER A 51 18.23 13.27 -15.41
N GLN A 52 16.92 12.98 -15.38
CA GLN A 52 16.19 12.26 -16.42
C GLN A 52 16.73 10.83 -16.68
N ASP A 53 17.52 10.26 -15.75
CA ASP A 53 17.97 8.88 -15.79
C ASP A 53 17.27 8.05 -14.71
N PHE A 54 16.52 7.04 -15.14
CA PHE A 54 15.65 6.26 -14.26
C PHE A 54 16.12 4.83 -14.05
N ALA A 55 17.31 4.47 -14.54
CA ALA A 55 17.82 3.10 -14.46
C ALA A 55 17.88 2.57 -13.01
N LYS A 56 18.11 3.44 -12.02
CA LYS A 56 18.22 3.08 -10.60
C LYS A 56 16.89 2.86 -9.87
N VAL A 57 15.76 3.11 -10.52
CA VAL A 57 14.41 3.07 -9.91
C VAL A 57 13.39 2.38 -10.83
N ASP A 58 13.87 1.76 -11.92
CA ASP A 58 13.02 1.20 -12.96
C ASP A 58 12.39 -0.16 -12.62
N THR A 59 12.58 -0.61 -11.38
CA THR A 59 11.92 -1.79 -10.81
C THR A 59 11.01 -1.44 -9.62
N GLU A 60 11.11 -0.25 -9.06
CA GLU A 60 10.42 0.12 -7.80
C GLU A 60 9.27 1.09 -8.01
N ILE A 61 9.29 1.90 -9.08
CA ILE A 61 8.33 2.98 -9.28
C ILE A 61 7.42 2.68 -10.48
N ASP A 62 6.13 2.45 -10.23
CA ASP A 62 5.16 1.98 -11.22
C ASP A 62 5.17 2.77 -12.54
N TRP A 63 5.17 4.11 -12.47
CA TRP A 63 5.14 4.91 -13.69
C TRP A 63 6.46 4.79 -14.49
N VAL A 64 7.59 4.56 -13.82
CA VAL A 64 8.89 4.32 -14.45
C VAL A 64 8.91 2.93 -15.08
N ILE A 65 8.42 1.91 -14.38
CA ILE A 65 8.26 0.54 -14.89
C ILE A 65 7.39 0.55 -16.16
N LYS A 66 6.23 1.21 -16.11
CA LYS A 66 5.33 1.37 -17.27
C LYS A 66 6.01 2.14 -18.40
N ARG A 67 6.73 3.22 -18.11
CA ARG A 67 7.46 3.98 -19.14
C ARG A 67 8.50 3.10 -19.83
N LYS A 68 9.28 2.32 -19.09
CA LYS A 68 10.27 1.36 -19.64
C LYS A 68 9.59 0.30 -20.50
N LEU A 69 8.44 -0.21 -20.06
CA LEU A 69 7.62 -1.14 -20.85
C LEU A 69 7.15 -0.50 -22.17
N PHE A 70 6.61 0.72 -22.12
CA PHE A 70 6.10 1.42 -23.31
C PHE A 70 7.22 1.73 -24.27
N GLN A 71 8.33 2.30 -23.80
CA GLN A 71 9.51 2.59 -24.62
C GLN A 71 9.97 1.35 -25.38
N ARG A 72 10.03 0.19 -24.72
CA ARG A 72 10.39 -1.08 -25.37
C ARG A 72 9.44 -1.46 -26.52
N TYR A 73 8.14 -1.18 -26.40
CA TYR A 73 7.19 -1.43 -27.48
C TYR A 73 7.31 -0.39 -28.60
N GLN A 74 7.50 0.87 -28.25
CA GLN A 74 7.72 1.94 -29.22
C GLN A 74 8.98 1.67 -30.06
N ASP A 75 10.10 1.34 -29.42
CA ASP A 75 11.37 1.04 -30.10
C ASP A 75 11.29 -0.22 -30.97
N ARG A 76 10.58 -1.25 -30.50
CA ARG A 76 10.51 -2.55 -31.19
C ARG A 76 9.61 -2.53 -32.43
N TYR A 77 8.53 -1.76 -32.38
CA TYR A 77 7.47 -1.81 -33.37
C TYR A 77 7.24 -0.45 -34.06
N ASP A 78 8.10 0.53 -33.83
CA ASP A 78 8.02 1.89 -34.36
C ASP A 78 6.64 2.52 -34.11
N MET A 79 6.26 2.57 -32.84
CA MET A 79 4.92 3.01 -32.42
C MET A 79 4.96 4.32 -31.65
N GLU A 80 3.96 5.16 -31.92
CA GLU A 80 3.70 6.35 -31.12
C GLU A 80 3.09 6.01 -29.76
N LEU A 81 3.31 6.89 -28.77
CA LEU A 81 2.75 6.73 -27.42
C LEU A 81 1.21 6.71 -27.45
N SER A 82 0.60 7.40 -28.41
CA SER A 82 -0.85 7.48 -28.61
C SER A 82 -1.46 6.21 -29.22
N HIS A 83 -0.64 5.23 -29.63
CA HIS A 83 -1.13 4.03 -30.28
C HIS A 83 -2.06 3.21 -29.34
N PRO A 84 -3.22 2.69 -29.80
CA PRO A 84 -4.16 1.94 -28.96
C PRO A 84 -3.55 0.76 -28.19
N LYS A 85 -2.51 0.15 -28.76
CA LYS A 85 -1.73 -0.91 -28.09
C LYS A 85 -1.07 -0.44 -26.79
N ILE A 86 -0.55 0.79 -26.74
CA ILE A 86 0.04 1.36 -25.52
C ILE A 86 -1.04 1.55 -24.45
N ALA A 87 -2.20 2.09 -24.82
CA ALA A 87 -3.35 2.21 -23.91
C ALA A 87 -3.82 0.85 -23.38
N GLN A 88 -3.82 -0.19 -24.23
CA GLN A 88 -4.10 -1.56 -23.80
C GLN A 88 -3.06 -2.07 -22.78
N LEU A 89 -1.76 -1.81 -23.00
CA LEU A 89 -0.70 -2.20 -22.07
C LEU A 89 -0.82 -1.46 -20.73
N ASP A 90 -1.18 -0.18 -20.76
CA ASP A 90 -1.41 0.63 -19.57
C ASP A 90 -2.52 0.02 -18.70
N LEU A 91 -3.66 -0.32 -19.32
CA LEU A 91 -4.75 -0.98 -18.61
C LEU A 91 -4.36 -2.38 -18.10
N ALA A 92 -3.70 -3.18 -18.94
CA ALA A 92 -3.30 -4.55 -18.60
C ALA A 92 -2.19 -4.62 -17.53
N TYR A 93 -1.45 -3.54 -17.30
CA TYR A 93 -0.53 -3.40 -16.16
C TYR A 93 -1.25 -3.56 -14.83
N HIS A 94 -2.46 -3.02 -14.72
CA HIS A 94 -3.24 -2.97 -13.49
C HIS A 94 -4.18 -4.18 -13.30
N ASP A 95 -4.13 -5.17 -14.19
CA ASP A 95 -4.89 -6.41 -14.03
C ASP A 95 -4.32 -7.26 -12.89
N ILE A 96 -5.12 -7.45 -11.83
CA ILE A 96 -4.71 -8.18 -10.62
C ILE A 96 -4.73 -9.71 -10.79
N LYS A 97 -5.19 -10.24 -11.93
CA LYS A 97 -5.23 -11.68 -12.15
C LYS A 97 -3.80 -12.24 -12.31
N ARG A 98 -3.42 -13.12 -11.38
CA ARG A 98 -2.15 -13.86 -11.41
C ARG A 98 -1.95 -14.60 -12.75
N GLY A 99 -0.74 -14.53 -13.30
CA GLY A 99 -0.36 -15.15 -14.56
C GLY A 99 -0.90 -14.46 -15.82
N ARG A 100 -1.70 -13.40 -15.69
CA ARG A 100 -2.26 -12.64 -16.82
C ARG A 100 -1.86 -11.17 -16.77
N GLY A 101 -1.94 -10.54 -15.60
CA GLY A 101 -1.59 -9.14 -15.41
C GLY A 101 -0.15 -8.85 -15.77
N ILE A 102 0.10 -7.75 -16.48
CA ILE A 102 1.45 -7.40 -16.93
C ILE A 102 2.37 -7.16 -15.73
N PHE A 103 1.89 -6.50 -14.66
CA PHE A 103 2.68 -6.32 -13.45
C PHE A 103 3.12 -7.66 -12.83
N ASP A 104 2.20 -8.62 -12.68
CA ASP A 104 2.53 -9.96 -12.15
C ASP A 104 3.58 -10.66 -13.01
N LEU A 105 3.49 -10.55 -14.34
CA LEU A 105 4.49 -11.09 -15.27
C LEU A 105 5.85 -10.40 -15.17
N LEU A 106 5.89 -9.09 -14.96
CA LEU A 106 7.13 -8.33 -14.75
C LEU A 106 7.78 -8.69 -13.42
N GLN A 107 7.00 -8.75 -12.34
CA GLN A 107 7.46 -9.16 -11.01
C GLN A 107 8.09 -10.56 -11.05
N ARG A 108 7.44 -11.54 -11.68
CA ARG A 108 7.99 -12.91 -11.85
C ARG A 108 9.31 -12.97 -12.62
N LYS A 109 9.59 -11.97 -13.46
CA LYS A 109 10.84 -11.85 -14.22
C LYS A 109 11.90 -11.01 -13.49
N GLY A 110 11.65 -10.57 -12.26
CA GLY A 110 12.56 -9.68 -11.52
C GLY A 110 12.61 -8.26 -12.09
N LEU A 111 11.60 -7.85 -12.87
CA LEU A 111 11.50 -6.51 -13.47
C LEU A 111 10.59 -5.57 -12.65
N ALA A 112 10.08 -6.04 -11.52
CA ALA A 112 9.43 -5.24 -10.49
C ALA A 112 9.88 -5.76 -9.13
N ALA A 113 10.42 -4.88 -8.29
CA ALA A 113 10.94 -5.21 -6.97
C ALA A 113 9.79 -5.50 -6.00
N ARG A 114 10.08 -6.29 -4.98
CA ARG A 114 9.14 -6.65 -3.91
C ARG A 114 9.53 -5.97 -2.61
N VAL A 115 8.53 -5.56 -1.83
CA VAL A 115 8.70 -5.05 -0.45
C VAL A 115 8.24 -6.04 0.62
N THR A 116 7.64 -7.16 0.21
CA THR A 116 7.04 -8.20 1.07
C THR A 116 7.03 -9.54 0.33
N THR A 117 6.78 -10.62 1.06
CA THR A 117 6.82 -12.00 0.54
C THR A 117 5.44 -12.50 0.12
N ASP A 118 5.36 -13.65 -0.57
CA ASP A 118 4.05 -14.25 -0.91
C ASP A 118 3.41 -14.89 0.32
N GLU A 119 4.24 -15.34 1.27
CA GLU A 119 3.85 -15.93 2.54
C GLU A 119 3.14 -14.89 3.43
N GLU A 120 3.72 -13.69 3.59
CA GLU A 120 3.12 -12.59 4.34
C GLU A 120 1.79 -12.13 3.71
N ILE A 121 1.71 -12.09 2.37
CA ILE A 121 0.47 -11.77 1.66
C ILE A 121 -0.58 -12.84 1.90
N ALA A 122 -0.22 -14.12 1.81
CA ALA A 122 -1.13 -15.24 2.01
C ALA A 122 -1.70 -15.26 3.43
N GLU A 123 -0.86 -15.03 4.44
CA GLU A 123 -1.30 -14.92 5.84
C GLU A 123 -2.29 -13.76 6.02
N ALA A 124 -2.00 -12.60 5.43
CA ALA A 124 -2.83 -11.40 5.56
C ALA A 124 -4.22 -11.50 4.88
N VAL A 125 -4.48 -12.53 4.07
CA VAL A 125 -5.82 -12.79 3.51
C VAL A 125 -6.80 -13.15 4.61
N ASP A 126 -6.37 -14.00 5.55
CA ASP A 126 -7.22 -14.57 6.60
C ASP A 126 -6.92 -13.95 7.97
N GLN A 127 -5.71 -13.42 8.18
CA GLN A 127 -5.29 -12.88 9.46
C GLN A 127 -5.31 -11.34 9.47
N PRO A 128 -6.10 -10.70 10.34
CA PRO A 128 -6.08 -9.26 10.49
C PRO A 128 -4.76 -8.77 11.15
N PRO A 129 -4.41 -7.48 11.03
CA PRO A 129 -3.29 -6.91 11.75
C PRO A 129 -3.43 -7.06 13.28
N GLN A 130 -2.47 -7.75 13.89
CA GLN A 130 -2.51 -8.15 15.30
C GLN A 130 -2.26 -7.01 16.31
N THR A 131 -1.83 -5.85 15.82
CA THR A 131 -1.42 -4.68 16.62
C THR A 131 -2.49 -3.58 16.68
N THR A 132 -3.65 -3.78 16.07
CA THR A 132 -4.71 -2.77 15.97
C THR A 132 -6.07 -3.35 16.34
N ARG A 133 -7.09 -2.50 16.44
CA ARG A 133 -8.49 -2.94 16.62
C ARG A 133 -9.01 -3.85 15.49
N ALA A 134 -8.31 -3.95 14.36
CA ALA A 134 -8.66 -4.91 13.31
C ALA A 134 -8.63 -6.35 13.82
N ARG A 135 -7.73 -6.67 14.75
CA ARG A 135 -7.69 -7.96 15.45
C ARG A 135 -9.01 -8.26 16.15
N LEU A 136 -9.49 -7.34 17.00
CA LEU A 136 -10.75 -7.49 17.74
C LEU A 136 -11.94 -7.75 16.82
N ARG A 137 -11.97 -7.04 15.69
CA ARG A 137 -13.02 -7.18 14.69
C ARG A 137 -12.95 -8.52 13.96
N GLY A 138 -11.75 -8.97 13.58
CA GLY A 138 -11.56 -10.28 12.96
C GLY A 138 -11.98 -11.41 13.90
N GLU A 139 -11.48 -11.42 15.15
CA GLU A 139 -11.84 -12.41 16.17
C GLU A 139 -13.36 -12.47 16.40
N PHE A 140 -14.03 -11.32 16.47
CA PHE A 140 -15.48 -11.25 16.61
C PHE A 140 -16.23 -11.82 15.40
N ILE A 141 -15.82 -11.47 14.17
CA ILE A 141 -16.46 -11.96 12.94
C ILE A 141 -16.31 -13.48 12.85
N SER A 142 -15.11 -14.01 13.05
CA SER A 142 -14.86 -15.46 13.00
C SER A 142 -15.70 -16.21 14.02
N ALA A 143 -15.71 -15.77 15.28
CA ALA A 143 -16.52 -16.40 16.32
C ALA A 143 -18.03 -16.36 16.04
N ALA A 144 -18.53 -15.23 15.53
CA ALA A 144 -19.95 -15.11 15.20
C ALA A 144 -20.35 -16.00 14.01
N GLN A 145 -19.49 -16.14 13.01
CA GLN A 145 -19.69 -17.06 11.88
C GLN A 145 -19.67 -18.53 12.33
N GLU A 146 -18.70 -18.93 13.16
CA GLU A 146 -18.60 -20.28 13.73
C GLU A 146 -19.83 -20.64 14.58
N ALA A 147 -20.35 -19.68 15.35
CA ALA A 147 -21.56 -19.84 16.15
C ALA A 147 -22.87 -19.72 15.36
N GLY A 148 -22.81 -19.41 14.05
CA GLY A 148 -24.01 -19.21 13.21
C GLY A 148 -24.90 -18.05 13.67
N ARG A 149 -24.31 -16.99 14.23
CA ARG A 149 -25.04 -15.84 14.79
C ARG A 149 -25.08 -14.68 13.81
N ASP A 150 -26.24 -14.04 13.70
CA ASP A 150 -26.36 -12.79 12.93
C ASP A 150 -25.66 -11.64 13.66
N PHE A 151 -24.85 -10.89 12.92
CA PHE A 151 -24.09 -9.76 13.44
C PHE A 151 -24.03 -8.58 12.47
N THR A 152 -23.75 -7.40 13.01
CA THR A 152 -23.46 -6.18 12.24
C THR A 152 -22.16 -5.59 12.74
N VAL A 153 -21.27 -5.24 11.82
CA VAL A 153 -19.94 -4.72 12.14
C VAL A 153 -19.62 -3.50 11.27
N ASP A 154 -19.00 -2.50 11.87
CA ASP A 154 -18.28 -1.43 11.17
C ASP A 154 -16.89 -1.23 11.78
N TRP A 155 -16.23 -0.11 11.45
CA TRP A 155 -14.89 0.20 11.98
C TRP A 155 -14.81 0.36 13.49
N VAL A 156 -15.92 0.71 14.14
CA VAL A 156 -16.00 1.08 15.56
C VAL A 156 -17.03 0.21 16.31
N HIS A 157 -18.05 -0.31 15.66
CA HIS A 157 -19.13 -1.07 16.29
C HIS A 157 -19.03 -2.56 15.97
N LEU A 158 -19.12 -3.39 17.02
CA LEU A 158 -19.33 -4.83 16.93
C LEU A 158 -20.67 -5.15 17.59
N LYS A 159 -21.65 -5.64 16.83
CA LYS A 159 -23.02 -5.86 17.30
C LYS A 159 -23.50 -7.27 16.99
N LEU A 160 -24.08 -7.94 17.98
CA LEU A 160 -24.91 -9.13 17.78
C LEU A 160 -26.37 -8.72 17.57
N ASN A 161 -27.04 -9.31 16.58
CA ASN A 161 -28.40 -8.94 16.16
C ASN A 161 -29.50 -9.76 16.85
N ASP A 162 -29.19 -10.41 17.98
CA ASP A 162 -30.16 -11.17 18.76
C ASP A 162 -31.17 -10.29 19.53
N GLN A 163 -32.10 -10.92 20.25
CA GLN A 163 -33.15 -10.23 21.00
C GLN A 163 -32.62 -9.24 22.06
N ALA A 164 -31.39 -9.38 22.54
CA ALA A 164 -30.78 -8.50 23.54
C ALA A 164 -29.84 -7.44 22.94
N GLN A 165 -29.66 -7.41 21.61
CA GLN A 165 -28.83 -6.47 20.85
C GLN A 165 -27.59 -5.95 21.60
N ARG A 166 -26.58 -6.81 21.76
CA ARG A 166 -25.34 -6.44 22.45
C ARG A 166 -24.37 -5.75 21.49
N THR A 167 -23.92 -4.54 21.84
CA THR A 167 -22.98 -3.75 21.04
C THR A 167 -21.74 -3.36 21.85
N VAL A 168 -20.55 -3.52 21.27
CA VAL A 168 -19.28 -3.03 21.81
C VAL A 168 -18.67 -1.99 20.88
N LEU A 169 -18.14 -0.90 21.47
CA LEU A 169 -17.49 0.21 20.77
C LEU A 169 -15.96 0.15 20.88
N CYS A 170 -15.28 0.00 19.74
CA CYS A 170 -13.83 -0.04 19.54
C CYS A 170 -13.31 1.30 18.98
N LYS A 171 -13.44 2.37 19.76
CA LYS A 171 -13.06 3.74 19.34
C LYS A 171 -11.55 3.91 19.16
N ASP A 172 -10.75 3.28 20.00
CA ASP A 172 -9.28 3.35 19.95
C ASP A 172 -8.74 2.45 18.82
N PRO A 173 -8.10 3.00 17.77
CA PRO A 173 -7.55 2.20 16.68
C PRO A 173 -6.33 1.36 17.08
N PHE A 174 -5.60 1.75 18.13
CA PHE A 174 -4.38 1.07 18.59
C PHE A 174 -4.68 -0.05 19.58
N ARG A 175 -5.90 -0.13 20.10
CA ARG A 175 -6.30 -1.17 21.04
C ARG A 175 -6.58 -2.48 20.33
N ALA A 176 -5.64 -3.42 20.43
CA ALA A 176 -5.77 -4.78 19.88
C ALA A 176 -6.39 -5.79 20.86
N VAL A 177 -6.56 -5.44 22.14
CA VAL A 177 -7.12 -6.32 23.19
C VAL A 177 -8.19 -5.58 24.00
N ASP A 178 -9.39 -6.14 24.10
CA ASP A 178 -10.51 -5.55 24.84
C ASP A 178 -11.39 -6.61 25.50
N GLU A 179 -11.45 -6.59 26.84
CA GLU A 179 -12.24 -7.52 27.65
C GLU A 179 -13.75 -7.44 27.38
N ARG A 180 -14.25 -6.34 26.84
CA ARG A 180 -15.65 -6.22 26.43
C ARG A 180 -15.92 -7.06 25.18
N VAL A 181 -14.98 -7.09 24.23
CA VAL A 181 -15.06 -7.92 23.02
C VAL A 181 -14.93 -9.40 23.38
N LYS A 182 -13.97 -9.76 24.25
CA LYS A 182 -13.83 -11.14 24.73
C LYS A 182 -15.11 -11.67 25.38
N ARG A 183 -15.73 -10.86 26.26
CA ARG A 183 -17.02 -11.22 26.89
C ARG A 183 -18.16 -11.35 25.89
N LEU A 184 -18.16 -10.52 24.84
CA LEU A 184 -19.16 -10.61 23.78
C LEU A 184 -19.01 -11.93 23.00
N ILE A 185 -17.77 -12.27 22.60
CA ILE A 185 -17.41 -13.52 21.93
C ILE A 185 -17.77 -14.73 22.80
N ALA A 186 -17.38 -14.73 24.07
CA ALA A 186 -17.68 -15.82 25.01
C ALA A 186 -19.18 -16.01 25.30
N SER A 187 -20.03 -15.09 24.85
CA SER A 187 -21.49 -15.16 25.03
C SER A 187 -22.25 -15.65 23.80
N MET A 188 -21.55 -15.95 22.71
CA MET A 188 -22.11 -16.52 21.48
C MET A 188 -22.30 -18.03 21.63
#